data_AF-A0A2V7VHK4-F1
#
_entry.id   AF-A0A2V7VHK4-F1
#
_cell.length_a   1.000
_cell.length_b   1.000
_cell.length_c   1.000
_cell.angle_alpha   90.00
_cell.angle_beta   90.00
_cell.angle_gamma   90.00
#
_symmetry.space_group_name_H-M   'P 1'
#
loop_
_entity.id
_entity.type
_entity.pdbx_description
1 polymer ?
#
loop_
_entity_poly.entity_id
_entity_poly.type
_entity_poly.pdbx_seq_one_letter_code
_entity_poly.pdbx_strand_id
1 'polypeptide(L)' 'FILAGWNGDAATEARIKEETKATIRVIPMGEEREAACVLTGEKGREVFFAQAY' A
#
# COMPACT_ATOMS: atom_id res chain seq x y z
N PHE A 1 -12.14 2.06 1.63
CA PHE A 1 -10.97 1.52 0.91
C PHE A 1 -10.30 2.65 0.17
N ILE A 2 -8.97 2.71 0.16
CA ILE A 2 -8.16 3.70 -0.55
C ILE A 2 -7.20 2.94 -1.46
N LEU A 3 -7.07 3.38 -2.71
CA LEU A 3 -6.06 2.86 -3.63
C LEU A 3 -4.79 3.70 -3.48
N ALA A 4 -3.66 3.06 -3.22
CA ALA A 4 -2.40 3.73 -2.95
C ALA A 4 -1.23 2.88 -3.42
N GLY A 5 -0.11 3.53 -3.77
CA GLY A 5 1.10 2.83 -4.19
C GLY A 5 1.84 2.21 -3.00
N TRP A 6 2.28 0.96 -3.17
CA TRP A 6 3.12 0.24 -2.21
C TRP A 6 4.31 -0.39 -2.92
N ASN A 7 5.50 -0.21 -2.35
CA ASN A 7 6.79 -0.68 -2.90
C ASN A 7 7.04 -2.18 -2.70
N GLY A 8 6.15 -2.91 -2.01
CA GLY A 8 6.34 -4.34 -1.73
C GLY A 8 7.08 -4.63 -0.43
N ASP A 9 7.50 -3.59 0.30
CA ASP A 9 8.22 -3.74 1.55
C ASP A 9 7.28 -3.84 2.77
N ALA A 10 7.47 -4.88 3.57
CA ALA A 10 6.74 -5.10 4.82
C ALA A 10 7.03 -4.01 5.86
N ALA A 11 8.24 -3.42 5.88
CA ALA A 11 8.54 -2.32 6.80
C ALA A 11 7.70 -1.08 6.47
N THR A 12 7.45 -0.84 5.19
CA THR A 12 6.60 0.26 4.73
C THR A 12 5.13 0.02 5.11
N GLU A 13 4.63 -1.21 4.98
CA GLU A 13 3.28 -1.56 5.45
C GLU A 13 3.14 -1.38 6.98
N ALA A 14 4.13 -1.83 7.75
CA ALA A 14 4.13 -1.69 9.21
C ALA A 14 4.04 -0.23 9.64
N ARG A 15 4.82 0.65 9.01
CA ARG A 15 4.76 2.10 9.26
C ARG A 15 3.42 2.70 8.90
N ILE A 16 2.85 2.35 7.75
CA ILE A 16 1.50 2.81 7.34
C ILE A 16 0.47 2.37 8.38
N LYS A 17 0.56 1.14 8.89
CA LYS A 17 -0.33 0.63 9.94
C LYS A 17 -0.17 1.38 11.26
N GLU A 18 1.05 1.68 11.68
CA GLU A 18 1.31 2.44 12.92
C GLU A 18 0.80 3.88 12.83
N GLU A 19 1.07 4.56 11.72
CA GLU A 19 0.72 5.97 11.53
C GLU A 19 -0.77 6.17 11.23
N THR A 20 -1.39 5.26 10.47
CA THR A 20 -2.75 5.45 9.93
C THR A 20 -3.75 4.39 10.34
N LYS A 21 -3.34 3.31 11.02
CA LYS A 21 -4.16 2.11 11.29
C LYS A 21 -4.67 1.39 10.02
N ALA A 22 -4.21 1.79 8.84
CA ALA A 22 -4.57 1.15 7.58
C ALA A 22 -3.67 -0.04 7.29
N THR A 23 -4.24 -1.10 6.71
CA THR A 23 -3.52 -2.31 6.27
C THR A 23 -3.92 -2.67 4.85
N ILE A 24 -3.05 -3.43 4.15
CA ILE A 24 -3.34 -3.89 2.80
C ILE A 24 -4.44 -4.95 2.86
N ARG A 25 -5.51 -4.76 2.09
CA ARG A 25 -6.65 -5.67 2.02
C ARG A 25 -6.64 -6.52 0.76
N VAL A 26 -6.20 -5.93 -0.35
CA VAL A 26 -6.13 -6.60 -1.65
C VAL A 26 -4.91 -6.10 -2.40
N ILE A 27 -4.11 -7.05 -2.90
CA ILE A 27 -3.07 -6.80 -3.90
C ILE A 27 -3.66 -7.26 -5.25
N PRO A 28 -3.93 -6.35 -6.19
CA PRO A 28 -4.48 -6.71 -7.50
C PRO A 28 -3.51 -7.63 -8.23
N MET A 29 -3.94 -8.84 -8.58
CA MET A 29 -3.13 -9.83 -9.34
C MET A 29 -3.20 -9.64 -10.87
N GLY A 30 -4.00 -8.67 -11.35
CA GLY A 30 -4.17 -8.36 -12.77
C GLY A 30 -3.09 -7.42 -13.30
N GLU A 31 -3.46 -6.49 -14.18
CA GLU A 31 -2.53 -5.49 -14.71
C GLU A 31 -1.84 -4.73 -13.57
N GLU A 32 -0.52 -4.89 -13.49
CA GLU A 32 0.30 -4.22 -12.50
C GLU A 32 0.47 -2.76 -12.93
N ARG A 33 -0.32 -1.88 -12.33
CA ARG A 33 -0.19 -0.43 -12.53
C ARG A 33 0.97 0.07 -11.68
N GLU A 34 1.98 0.62 -12.34
CA GLU A 34 3.10 1.29 -11.66
C GLU A 34 2.54 2.48 -10.88
N ALA A 35 2.83 2.51 -9.58
CA ALA A 35 2.50 3.62 -8.70
C ALA A 35 3.65 3.87 -7.75
N ALA A 36 3.95 5.14 -7.50
CA ALA A 36 4.95 5.49 -6.49
C ALA A 36 4.43 5.13 -5.09
N CYS A 37 5.30 4.55 -4.26
CA CYS A 37 4.95 4.24 -2.88
C CYS A 37 4.56 5.50 -2.12
N VAL A 38 3.44 5.46 -1.39
CA VAL A 38 2.94 6.63 -0.65
C VAL A 38 3.89 7.12 0.44
N LEU A 39 4.77 6.24 0.92
CA LEU A 39 5.69 6.52 2.03
C LEU A 39 7.10 6.89 1.53
N THR A 40 7.64 6.10 0.61
CA THR A 40 9.05 6.23 0.17
C THR A 40 9.20 6.94 -1.17
N GLY A 41 8.14 7.03 -1.97
CA GLY A 41 8.19 7.55 -3.35
C GLY A 41 8.85 6.59 -4.35
N GLU A 42 9.29 5.40 -3.93
CA GLU A 42 9.89 4.39 -4.79
C GLU A 42 8.88 3.80 -5.76
N LYS A 43 9.37 3.20 -6.84
CA LYS A 43 8.52 2.41 -7.74
C LYS A 43 7.83 1.29 -6.96
N GLY A 44 6.53 1.18 -7.15
CA GLY A 44 5.70 0.15 -6.54
C GLY A 44 4.48 -0.14 -7.40
N ARG A 45 3.49 -0.76 -6.76
CA ARG A 45 2.23 -1.16 -7.38
C ARG A 45 1.04 -0.60 -6.62
N GLU A 46 -0.08 -0.40 -7.32
CA GLU A 46 -1.33 -0.04 -6.65
C GLU A 46 -1.86 -1.19 -5.78
N VAL A 47 -2.15 -0.89 -4.51
CA VAL A 47 -2.81 -1.81 -3.58
C VAL A 47 -3.96 -1.12 -2.84
N PHE A 48 -4.91 -1.92 -2.36
CA PHE A 48 -6.05 -1.41 -1.61
C PHE A 48 -5.76 -1.41 -0.12
N PHE A 49 -5.78 -0.24 0.50
CA PHE A 49 -5.70 -0.06 1.93
C PHE A 49 -7.08 0.14 2.56
N ALA A 50 -7.25 -0.32 3.80
CA ALA A 50 -8.37 0.07 4.65
C ALA A 50 -7.96 0.06 6.13
N GLN A 51 -8.50 1.00 6.91
CA GLN A 51 -8.47 0.91 8.36
C GLN A 51 -9.27 -0.31 8.83
N ALA A 52 -8.72 -1.06 9.77
CA ALA A 52 -9.51 -1.98 10.57
C ALA A 52 -10.29 -1.18 11.63
N TYR A 53 -11.51 -1.63 11.94
CA TYR A 53 -12.31 -1.10 13.05
C TYR A 53 -11.58 -1.22 14.40
#